data_AF-A0A848L9L6-F1
#
_entry.id   AF-A0A848L9L6-F1
#
_cell.length_a   1.000
_cell.length_b   1.000
_cell.length_c   1.000
_cell.angle_alpha   90.00
_cell.angle_beta   90.00
_cell.angle_gamma   90.00
#
_symmetry.space_group_name_H-M   'P 1'
#
loop_
_entity.id
_entity.type
_entity.pdbx_description
1 polymer ?
#
loop_
_entity_poly.entity_id
_entity_poly.type
_entity_poly.pdbx_seq_one_letter_code
_entity_poly.pdbx_strand_id
1 'polypeptide(L)'
;MGIDGIGRGGRPAQTTETRAPQAPVSPRPAAAESTNKASQPGPVGDFFKDAFEKVKDGIEGIFGGGGGGAGGVGGGVGEVVQKVVQAAKDAQKLKDVKDILADSPTGAAAVKYLEDKKIPVEFADGGGSYWDGNKIVIDRSQDPQEAALTLVHEVNHAKASIDGPKADIVNDTRGDYVQKMLDEEVRGTVDSIKAKNELVANGKNVTASFPLEKEYNDAYKQAVKDAKKKDPDLTDEQLRAIGEKAGYDAVLDGFKTGKVVTSTNGQTYPEYYGSAWDSAHP
;
A
#
# COMPACT_ATOMS: atom_id res chain seq x y z
N MET A 1 -50.55 -87.73 5.23
CA MET A 1 -49.17 -88.15 5.53
C MET A 1 -48.30 -86.96 5.13
N GLY A 2 -48.06 -85.99 6.00
CA GLY A 2 -47.01 -85.96 7.04
C GLY A 2 -45.91 -85.01 6.54
N ILE A 3 -45.25 -84.13 7.30
CA ILE A 3 -45.19 -83.81 8.74
C ILE A 3 -44.59 -82.38 8.82
N ASP A 4 -44.94 -81.64 9.87
CA ASP A 4 -44.39 -80.34 10.29
C ASP A 4 -42.85 -80.28 10.41
N GLY A 5 -42.30 -79.05 10.37
CA GLY A 5 -40.92 -78.77 10.74
C GLY A 5 -40.56 -77.29 10.84
N ILE A 6 -40.78 -76.70 12.02
CA ILE A 6 -40.36 -75.36 12.47
C ILE A 6 -38.82 -75.32 12.66
N GLY A 7 -38.16 -74.25 12.19
CA GLY A 7 -36.71 -74.05 12.35
C GLY A 7 -36.29 -72.58 12.47
N ARG A 8 -35.76 -72.24 13.65
CA ARG A 8 -35.38 -70.92 14.18
C ARG A 8 -34.22 -70.21 13.44
N GLY A 9 -34.34 -68.87 13.37
CA GLY A 9 -33.38 -67.93 13.97
C GLY A 9 -31.93 -67.89 13.48
N GLY A 10 -31.63 -66.96 12.57
CA GLY A 10 -30.27 -66.49 12.27
C GLY A 10 -30.14 -64.99 12.53
N ARG A 11 -29.29 -64.61 13.48
CA ARG A 11 -28.89 -63.23 13.79
C ARG A 11 -28.15 -62.58 12.60
N PRO A 12 -28.34 -61.30 12.31
CA PRO A 12 -27.48 -60.59 11.37
C PRO A 12 -26.09 -60.34 11.99
N ALA A 13 -25.06 -60.58 11.19
CA ALA A 13 -23.67 -60.32 11.52
C ALA A 13 -23.44 -58.80 11.68
N GLN A 14 -22.89 -58.41 12.83
CA GLN A 14 -22.36 -57.07 13.04
C GLN A 14 -21.07 -56.93 12.22
N THR A 15 -21.10 -56.08 11.21
CA THR A 15 -19.91 -55.58 10.52
C THR A 15 -19.12 -54.70 11.48
N THR A 16 -17.95 -55.17 11.89
CA THR A 16 -16.93 -54.37 12.58
C THR A 16 -16.36 -53.35 11.62
N GLU A 17 -16.85 -52.11 11.68
CA GLU A 17 -16.16 -50.96 11.06
C GLU A 17 -14.82 -50.76 11.78
N THR A 18 -13.74 -50.98 11.03
CA THR A 18 -12.39 -50.59 11.42
C THR A 18 -12.31 -49.07 11.39
N ARG A 19 -12.44 -48.44 12.56
CA ARG A 19 -12.25 -47.00 12.76
C ARG A 19 -10.80 -46.64 12.39
N ALA A 20 -10.63 -45.78 11.39
CA ALA A 20 -9.35 -45.18 11.05
C ALA A 20 -8.72 -44.46 12.27
N PRO A 21 -7.38 -44.43 12.39
CA PRO A 21 -6.71 -43.72 13.47
C PRO A 21 -7.08 -42.23 13.42
N GLN A 22 -7.65 -41.73 14.51
CA GLN A 22 -7.84 -40.30 14.70
C GLN A 22 -6.47 -39.63 14.74
N ALA A 23 -6.25 -38.64 13.88
CA ALA A 23 -5.08 -37.79 13.94
C ALA A 23 -5.00 -37.09 15.32
N PRO A 24 -3.79 -36.86 15.86
CA PRO A 24 -3.64 -36.16 17.13
C PRO A 24 -4.30 -34.78 17.04
N VAL A 25 -5.22 -34.54 17.96
CA VAL A 25 -5.86 -33.24 18.15
C VAL A 25 -4.78 -32.28 18.65
N SER A 26 -4.38 -31.34 17.81
CA SER A 26 -3.44 -30.28 18.20
C SER A 26 -3.98 -29.52 19.41
N PRO A 27 -3.16 -29.23 20.42
CA PRO A 27 -3.60 -28.42 21.55
C PRO A 27 -4.00 -27.03 21.07
N ARG A 28 -5.21 -26.63 21.45
CA ARG A 28 -5.76 -25.29 21.31
C ARG A 28 -4.75 -24.29 21.91
N PRO A 29 -4.26 -23.28 21.15
CA PRO A 29 -3.41 -22.25 21.74
C PRO A 29 -4.20 -21.50 22.81
N ALA A 30 -3.60 -21.41 23.99
CA ALA A 30 -4.12 -20.63 25.10
C ALA A 30 -4.26 -19.17 24.66
N ALA A 31 -5.40 -18.56 25.00
CA ALA A 31 -5.58 -17.13 24.90
C ALA A 31 -4.53 -16.45 25.79
N ALA A 32 -3.59 -15.73 25.16
CA ALA A 32 -2.65 -14.89 25.88
C ALA A 32 -3.42 -13.65 26.39
N GLU A 33 -3.46 -13.52 27.72
CA GLU A 33 -3.88 -12.30 28.40
C GLU A 33 -2.99 -11.14 27.95
N SER A 34 -3.62 -10.13 27.35
CA SER A 34 -3.00 -8.84 27.05
C SER A 34 -2.81 -8.06 28.35
N THR A 35 -1.69 -8.28 29.04
CA THR A 35 -1.24 -7.35 30.07
C THR A 35 -0.66 -6.10 29.41
N ASN A 36 -1.41 -5.00 29.51
CA ASN A 36 -0.93 -3.64 29.22
C ASN A 36 0.36 -3.37 30.00
N LYS A 37 1.49 -3.38 29.31
CA LYS A 37 2.76 -2.85 29.82
C LYS A 37 3.05 -1.58 29.03
N ALA A 38 3.05 -0.45 29.73
CA ALA A 38 3.35 0.86 29.17
C ALA A 38 4.68 0.81 28.39
N SER A 39 4.60 1.02 27.08
CA SER A 39 5.74 1.13 26.19
C SER A 39 6.57 2.34 26.60
N GLN A 40 7.85 2.09 26.87
CA GLN A 40 8.87 3.13 26.99
C GLN A 40 8.95 3.92 25.66
N PRO A 41 9.19 5.24 25.70
CA PRO A 41 9.33 6.05 24.50
C PRO A 41 10.54 5.58 23.68
N GLY A 42 10.31 5.25 22.41
CA GLY A 42 11.35 4.87 21.46
C GLY A 42 12.09 6.07 20.86
N PRO A 43 13.16 5.82 20.08
CA PRO A 43 14.15 6.81 19.61
C PRO A 43 13.62 7.90 18.67
N VAL A 44 12.34 7.87 18.28
CA VAL A 44 11.68 8.94 17.52
C VAL A 44 11.42 10.17 18.42
N GLY A 45 11.27 9.98 19.74
CA GLY A 45 11.16 11.09 20.69
C GLY A 45 12.43 11.94 20.81
N ASP A 46 13.60 11.34 20.54
CA ASP A 46 14.89 12.02 20.65
C ASP A 46 15.17 12.93 19.44
N PHE A 47 14.67 12.58 18.24
CA PHE A 47 14.84 13.41 17.03
C PHE A 47 14.10 14.76 17.14
N PHE A 48 12.87 14.76 17.69
CA PHE A 48 12.11 16.00 17.91
C PHE A 48 12.70 16.84 19.05
N LYS A 49 13.31 16.21 20.05
CA LYS A 49 13.97 16.91 21.16
C LYS A 49 15.28 17.57 20.71
N ASP A 50 16.09 16.87 19.91
CA ASP A 50 17.33 17.40 19.34
C ASP A 50 17.10 18.53 18.33
N ALA A 51 16.04 18.44 17.52
CA ALA A 51 15.66 19.52 16.61
C ALA A 51 15.18 20.77 17.37
N PHE A 52 14.50 20.58 18.51
CA PHE A 52 14.04 21.68 19.36
C PHE A 52 15.18 22.33 20.17
N GLU A 53 16.12 21.54 20.71
CA GLU A 53 17.31 22.05 21.44
C GLU A 53 18.29 22.77 20.49
N LYS A 54 18.50 22.29 19.25
CA LYS A 54 19.32 23.01 18.24
C LYS A 54 18.74 24.37 17.84
N VAL A 55 17.41 24.50 17.84
CA VAL A 55 16.74 25.78 17.58
C VAL A 55 16.90 26.74 18.76
N LYS A 56 16.91 26.22 20.00
CA LYS A 56 17.17 27.00 21.20
C LYS A 56 18.60 27.57 21.23
N ASP A 57 19.60 26.76 20.90
CA ASP A 57 21.00 27.19 20.81
C ASP A 57 21.23 28.22 19.68
N GLY A 58 20.49 28.08 18.56
CA GLY A 58 20.51 29.05 17.46
C GLY A 58 19.85 30.40 17.79
N ILE A 59 18.90 30.41 18.72
CA ILE A 59 18.23 31.63 19.20
C ILE A 59 19.07 32.33 20.27
N GLU A 60 19.72 31.57 21.17
CA GLU A 60 20.61 32.16 22.20
C GLU A 60 21.87 32.81 21.59
N GLY A 61 22.37 32.32 20.45
CA GLY A 61 23.48 32.92 19.71
C GLY A 61 23.17 34.26 19.01
N ILE A 62 21.89 34.61 18.82
CA ILE A 62 21.46 35.84 18.11
C ILE A 62 21.18 37.00 19.10
N PHE A 63 20.91 36.71 20.37
CA PHE A 63 20.60 37.73 21.39
C PHE A 63 21.80 38.14 22.27
N GLY A 64 22.98 37.54 22.08
CA GLY A 64 24.19 37.82 22.84
C GLY A 64 25.27 38.59 22.07
N GLY A 65 25.05 39.87 21.76
CA GLY A 65 26.09 40.71 21.15
C GLY A 65 25.62 42.10 20.78
N GLY A 66 25.93 43.09 21.62
CA GLY A 66 25.46 44.46 21.47
C GLY A 66 26.08 45.26 20.32
N GLY A 67 25.36 46.32 19.94
CA GLY A 67 25.97 47.54 19.38
C GLY A 67 25.76 47.79 17.89
N GLY A 68 24.77 48.64 17.57
CA GLY A 68 24.85 49.64 16.50
C GLY A 68 24.80 49.14 15.05
N GLY A 69 23.63 49.24 14.42
CA GLY A 69 23.51 49.09 12.96
C GLY A 69 22.07 49.09 12.48
N ALA A 70 21.46 50.27 12.38
CA ALA A 70 20.17 50.43 11.70
C ALA A 70 20.40 50.30 10.18
N GLY A 71 20.21 49.10 9.64
CA GLY A 71 20.31 48.84 8.20
C GLY A 71 19.89 47.42 7.83
N GLY A 72 18.60 47.22 7.55
CA GLY A 72 18.09 46.18 6.65
C GLY A 72 18.53 44.72 6.90
N VAL A 73 18.17 44.12 8.04
CA VAL A 73 18.34 42.66 8.29
C VAL A 73 17.08 42.06 8.91
N GLY A 74 15.91 42.33 8.31
CA GLY A 74 14.61 41.84 8.79
C GLY A 74 14.13 40.51 8.18
N GLY A 75 14.75 40.05 7.07
CA GLY A 75 14.23 38.91 6.29
C GLY A 75 14.70 37.52 6.73
N GLY A 76 15.93 37.40 7.25
CA GLY A 76 16.56 36.09 7.46
C GLY A 76 15.98 35.26 8.62
N VAL A 77 15.60 35.90 9.73
CA VAL A 77 15.07 35.18 10.91
C VAL A 77 13.67 34.64 10.64
N GLY A 78 12.83 35.38 9.92
CA GLY A 78 11.47 34.95 9.58
C GLY A 78 11.46 33.72 8.66
N GLU A 79 12.34 33.69 7.65
CA GLU A 79 12.43 32.57 6.71
C GLU A 79 12.90 31.28 7.38
N VAL A 80 13.89 31.36 8.28
CA VAL A 80 14.40 30.19 9.02
C VAL A 80 13.31 29.60 9.92
N VAL A 81 12.58 30.45 10.67
CA VAL A 81 11.48 29.99 11.53
C VAL A 81 10.38 29.32 10.69
N GLN A 82 10.02 29.90 9.54
CA GLN A 82 9.03 29.31 8.64
C GLN A 82 9.45 27.92 8.13
N LYS A 83 10.71 27.76 7.73
CA LYS A 83 11.25 26.46 7.29
C LYS A 83 11.20 25.40 8.39
N VAL A 84 11.56 25.77 9.63
CA VAL A 84 11.51 24.84 10.78
C VAL A 84 10.08 24.43 11.09
N VAL A 85 9.14 25.38 11.11
CA VAL A 85 7.72 25.11 11.33
C VAL A 85 7.18 24.20 10.23
N GLN A 86 7.54 24.43 8.97
CA GLN A 86 7.09 23.59 7.86
C GLN A 86 7.67 22.17 7.94
N ALA A 87 8.95 22.03 8.25
CA ALA A 87 9.58 20.72 8.44
C ALA A 87 8.90 19.92 9.57
N ALA A 88 8.51 20.59 10.67
CA ALA A 88 7.77 19.94 11.75
C ALA A 88 6.38 19.47 11.31
N LYS A 89 5.67 20.27 10.50
CA LYS A 89 4.36 19.88 9.93
C LYS A 89 4.48 18.71 8.97
N ASP A 90 5.49 18.73 8.09
CA ASP A 90 5.76 17.67 7.13
C ASP A 90 6.12 16.35 7.86
N ALA A 91 6.93 16.43 8.93
CA ALA A 91 7.26 15.28 9.77
C ALA A 91 6.01 14.71 10.48
N GLN A 92 5.15 15.57 11.02
CA GLN A 92 3.88 15.14 11.62
C GLN A 92 2.96 14.49 10.57
N LYS A 93 2.83 15.09 9.39
CA LYS A 93 2.01 14.54 8.30
C LYS A 93 2.52 13.18 7.83
N LEU A 94 3.84 12.99 7.71
CA LEU A 94 4.40 11.67 7.38
C LEU A 94 4.07 10.64 8.46
N LYS A 95 4.12 11.04 9.73
CA LYS A 95 3.72 10.16 10.84
C LYS A 95 2.24 9.78 10.71
N ASP A 96 1.36 10.74 10.49
CA ASP A 96 -0.08 10.49 10.33
C ASP A 96 -0.37 9.56 9.14
N VAL A 97 0.34 9.74 8.02
CA VAL A 97 0.29 8.87 6.85
C VAL A 97 0.69 7.43 7.20
N LYS A 98 1.82 7.24 7.89
CA LYS A 98 2.28 5.91 8.30
C LYS A 98 1.33 5.25 9.30
N ASP A 99 0.79 6.03 10.24
CA ASP A 99 -0.17 5.55 11.23
C ASP A 99 -1.47 5.09 10.56
N ILE A 100 -1.94 5.78 9.52
CA ILE A 100 -3.07 5.33 8.70
C ILE A 100 -2.74 3.98 8.04
N LEU A 101 -1.59 3.88 7.37
CA LEU A 101 -1.20 2.69 6.62
C LEU A 101 -0.91 1.46 7.50
N ALA A 102 -0.59 1.64 8.78
CA ALA A 102 -0.33 0.55 9.72
C ALA A 102 -1.55 -0.38 9.90
N ASP A 103 -2.76 0.13 9.68
CA ASP A 103 -4.01 -0.63 9.80
C ASP A 103 -4.43 -1.31 8.48
N SER A 104 -3.53 -1.41 7.50
CA SER A 104 -3.73 -2.17 6.26
C SER A 104 -2.51 -3.08 6.02
N PRO A 105 -2.67 -4.39 5.80
CA PRO A 105 -1.55 -5.26 5.43
C PRO A 105 -0.73 -4.75 4.22
N THR A 106 -1.41 -4.26 3.18
CA THR A 106 -0.77 -3.69 1.98
C THR A 106 -0.04 -2.38 2.32
N GLY A 107 -0.67 -1.49 3.08
CA GLY A 107 -0.07 -0.24 3.55
C GLY A 107 1.14 -0.45 4.46
N ALA A 108 1.02 -1.34 5.44
CA ALA A 108 2.10 -1.70 6.35
C ALA A 108 3.30 -2.31 5.61
N ALA A 109 3.05 -3.13 4.57
CA ALA A 109 4.12 -3.65 3.72
C ALA A 109 4.82 -2.54 2.92
N ALA A 110 4.09 -1.50 2.47
CA ALA A 110 4.69 -0.34 1.82
C ALA A 110 5.55 0.48 2.79
N VAL A 111 5.05 0.76 4.00
CA VAL A 111 5.82 1.45 5.05
C VAL A 111 7.07 0.66 5.43
N LYS A 112 6.96 -0.65 5.60
CA LYS A 112 8.10 -1.52 5.87
C LYS A 112 9.16 -1.42 4.77
N TYR A 113 8.74 -1.43 3.50
CA TYR A 113 9.67 -1.33 2.38
C TYR A 113 10.44 0.00 2.38
N LEU A 114 9.75 1.13 2.65
CA LEU A 114 10.39 2.44 2.80
C LEU A 114 11.48 2.44 3.86
N GLU A 115 11.20 1.82 5.00
CA GLU A 115 12.10 1.78 6.15
C GLU A 115 13.29 0.85 5.90
N ASP A 116 13.05 -0.34 5.34
CA ASP A 116 14.08 -1.31 5.00
C ASP A 116 15.06 -0.73 3.96
N LYS A 117 14.55 0.01 2.96
CA LYS A 117 15.36 0.65 1.90
C LYS A 117 15.84 2.05 2.26
N LYS A 118 15.43 2.59 3.41
CA LYS A 118 15.74 3.96 3.88
C LYS A 118 15.39 5.03 2.85
N ILE A 119 14.26 4.87 2.17
CA ILE A 119 13.78 5.79 1.15
C ILE A 119 13.25 7.06 1.84
N PRO A 120 13.81 8.25 1.55
CA PRO A 120 13.29 9.49 2.07
C PRO A 120 11.91 9.80 1.49
N VAL A 121 11.03 10.36 2.32
CA VAL A 121 9.75 10.93 1.89
C VAL A 121 9.77 12.41 2.21
N GLU A 122 9.56 13.24 1.20
CA GLU A 122 9.48 14.70 1.31
C GLU A 122 8.10 15.18 0.87
N PHE A 123 7.63 16.28 1.45
CA PHE A 123 6.46 16.99 0.95
C PHE A 123 6.89 18.23 0.16
N ALA A 124 6.23 18.50 -0.96
CA ALA A 124 6.50 19.66 -1.79
C ALA A 124 5.19 20.31 -2.26
N ASP A 125 5.22 21.62 -2.49
CA ASP A 125 4.06 22.35 -3.04
C ASP A 125 4.06 22.25 -4.56
N GLY A 126 2.95 21.76 -5.13
CA GLY A 126 2.76 21.65 -6.58
C GLY A 126 3.56 20.51 -7.23
N GLY A 127 3.26 20.24 -8.51
CA GLY A 127 3.98 19.25 -9.32
C GLY A 127 3.52 17.79 -9.13
N GLY A 128 2.64 17.51 -8.17
CA GLY A 128 2.13 16.17 -7.92
C GLY A 128 3.04 15.34 -7.01
N SER A 129 2.78 14.04 -6.96
CA SER A 129 3.56 13.07 -6.19
C SER A 129 4.30 12.13 -7.14
N TYR A 130 5.51 11.74 -6.77
CA TYR A 130 6.37 10.92 -7.63
C TYR A 130 7.54 10.31 -6.85
N TRP A 131 8.05 9.19 -7.35
CA TRP A 131 9.39 8.67 -7.08
C TRP A 131 10.40 9.25 -8.10
N ASP A 132 11.50 9.84 -7.62
CA ASP A 132 12.51 10.45 -8.49
C ASP A 132 13.74 9.57 -8.80
N GLY A 133 13.75 8.33 -8.29
CA GLY A 133 14.89 7.43 -8.34
C GLY A 133 15.72 7.40 -7.04
N ASN A 134 15.49 8.32 -6.12
CA ASN A 134 16.19 8.39 -4.83
C ASN A 134 15.26 8.68 -3.64
N LYS A 135 14.23 9.51 -3.81
CA LYS A 135 13.23 9.83 -2.79
C LYS A 135 11.82 9.83 -3.37
N ILE A 136 10.85 9.72 -2.49
CA ILE A 136 9.45 9.96 -2.79
C ILE A 136 9.10 11.39 -2.43
N VAL A 137 8.49 12.09 -3.36
CA VAL A 137 7.88 13.41 -3.15
C VAL A 137 6.37 13.22 -3.11
N ILE A 138 5.72 13.71 -2.06
CA ILE A 138 4.26 13.74 -1.93
C ILE A 138 3.79 15.19 -2.01
N ASP A 139 2.72 15.44 -2.75
CA ASP A 139 2.13 16.77 -2.84
C ASP A 139 1.61 17.20 -1.45
N ARG A 140 2.12 18.34 -0.96
CA ARG A 140 1.81 18.85 0.36
C ARG A 140 0.32 19.18 0.51
N SER A 141 -0.38 19.49 -0.58
CA SER A 141 -1.81 19.81 -0.57
C SER A 141 -2.73 18.62 -0.27
N GLN A 142 -2.26 17.39 -0.50
CA GLN A 142 -3.04 16.18 -0.20
C GLN A 142 -3.34 16.07 1.29
N ASP A 143 -4.54 15.67 1.67
CA ASP A 143 -4.79 15.33 3.08
C ASP A 143 -4.06 14.03 3.49
N PRO A 144 -3.95 13.68 4.79
CA PRO A 144 -3.24 12.47 5.21
C PRO A 144 -3.78 11.16 4.63
N GLN A 145 -5.07 11.04 4.32
CA GLN A 145 -5.64 9.84 3.71
C GLN A 145 -5.24 9.73 2.23
N GLU A 146 -5.34 10.84 1.49
CA GLU A 146 -4.88 10.90 0.09
C GLU A 146 -3.38 10.61 0.01
N ALA A 147 -2.57 11.28 0.85
CA ALA A 147 -1.13 11.07 0.92
C ALA A 147 -0.75 9.63 1.29
N ALA A 148 -1.56 8.95 2.11
CA ALA A 148 -1.35 7.54 2.44
C ALA A 148 -1.54 6.62 1.22
N LEU A 149 -2.63 6.78 0.47
CA LEU A 149 -2.86 5.97 -0.74
C LEU A 149 -1.85 6.29 -1.84
N THR A 150 -1.47 7.57 -1.98
CA THR A 150 -0.41 7.99 -2.90
C THR A 150 0.95 7.40 -2.50
N LEU A 151 1.31 7.41 -1.22
CA LEU A 151 2.58 6.82 -0.77
C LEU A 151 2.68 5.32 -1.11
N VAL A 152 1.59 4.57 -1.01
CA VAL A 152 1.55 3.16 -1.45
C VAL A 152 1.88 3.03 -2.94
N HIS A 153 1.33 3.92 -3.77
CA HIS A 153 1.61 3.96 -5.20
C HIS A 153 3.08 4.29 -5.49
N GLU A 154 3.62 5.33 -4.85
CA GLU A 154 5.02 5.74 -5.06
C GLU A 154 6.03 4.69 -4.57
N VAL A 155 5.69 3.93 -3.53
CA VAL A 155 6.49 2.78 -3.10
C VAL A 155 6.55 1.70 -4.17
N ASN A 156 5.49 1.51 -4.97
CA ASN A 156 5.53 0.57 -6.08
C ASN A 156 6.54 1.01 -7.16
N HIS A 157 6.60 2.31 -7.50
CA HIS A 157 7.63 2.82 -8.41
C HIS A 157 9.05 2.62 -7.87
N ALA A 158 9.25 2.86 -6.57
CA ALA A 158 10.53 2.59 -5.92
C ALA A 158 10.89 1.11 -5.97
N LYS A 159 9.92 0.21 -5.68
CA LYS A 159 10.10 -1.25 -5.79
C LYS A 159 10.49 -1.68 -7.20
N ALA A 160 9.78 -1.20 -8.21
CA ALA A 160 10.07 -1.50 -9.61
C ALA A 160 11.47 -1.00 -10.02
N SER A 161 11.86 0.18 -9.56
CA SER A 161 13.16 0.79 -9.84
C SER A 161 14.33 0.07 -9.16
N ILE A 162 14.14 -0.44 -7.94
CA ILE A 162 15.22 -0.98 -7.09
C ILE A 162 15.32 -2.51 -7.19
N ASP A 163 14.19 -3.22 -7.12
CA ASP A 163 14.14 -4.69 -6.98
C ASP A 163 13.39 -5.41 -8.11
N GLY A 164 12.54 -4.68 -8.84
CA GLY A 164 11.57 -5.27 -9.76
C GLY A 164 12.07 -5.48 -11.19
N PRO A 165 11.25 -6.12 -12.04
CA PRO A 165 11.45 -6.08 -13.48
C PRO A 165 11.26 -4.64 -13.95
N LYS A 166 12.39 -3.95 -14.15
CA LYS A 166 12.42 -2.58 -14.64
C LYS A 166 12.18 -2.56 -16.15
N ALA A 167 11.32 -1.67 -16.62
CA ALA A 167 11.24 -1.37 -18.04
C ALA A 167 12.59 -0.79 -18.49
N ASP A 168 13.17 -1.37 -19.54
CA ASP A 168 14.45 -0.94 -20.07
C ASP A 168 14.22 -0.24 -21.39
N ILE A 169 14.20 1.09 -21.34
CA ILE A 169 13.97 1.91 -22.53
C ILE A 169 15.06 1.76 -23.60
N VAL A 170 16.20 1.13 -23.32
CA VAL A 170 17.26 0.91 -24.32
C VAL A 170 17.15 -0.47 -24.95
N ASN A 171 16.78 -1.48 -24.17
CA ASN A 171 16.85 -2.88 -24.59
C ASN A 171 15.49 -3.53 -24.88
N ASP A 172 14.40 -2.99 -24.33
CA ASP A 172 13.06 -3.53 -24.58
C ASP A 172 12.55 -3.13 -25.97
N THR A 173 11.80 -4.02 -26.61
CA THR A 173 10.98 -3.61 -27.75
C THR A 173 9.97 -2.56 -27.30
N ARG A 174 9.50 -1.71 -28.22
CA ARG A 174 8.46 -0.71 -27.92
C ARG A 174 7.26 -1.31 -27.18
N GLY A 175 6.81 -2.49 -27.64
CA GLY A 175 5.68 -3.20 -27.04
C GLY A 175 5.99 -3.68 -25.61
N ASP A 176 7.16 -4.27 -25.40
CA ASP A 176 7.57 -4.77 -24.07
C ASP A 176 7.77 -3.63 -23.08
N TYR A 177 8.40 -2.53 -23.51
CA TYR A 177 8.58 -1.33 -22.69
C TYR A 177 7.23 -0.77 -22.23
N VAL A 178 6.32 -0.53 -23.18
CA VAL A 178 4.97 -0.01 -22.86
C VAL A 178 4.22 -0.96 -21.94
N GLN A 179 4.25 -2.28 -22.19
CA GLN A 179 3.54 -3.24 -21.35
C GLN A 179 4.12 -3.29 -19.93
N LYS A 180 5.45 -3.27 -19.76
CA LYS A 180 6.09 -3.23 -18.43
C LYS A 180 5.75 -1.95 -17.67
N MET A 181 5.78 -0.79 -18.33
CA MET A 181 5.39 0.48 -17.71
C MET A 181 3.92 0.47 -17.28
N LEU A 182 3.01 -0.03 -18.14
CA LEU A 182 1.60 -0.19 -17.77
C LEU A 182 1.41 -1.15 -16.59
N ASP A 183 2.13 -2.27 -16.56
CA ASP A 183 2.03 -3.21 -15.45
C ASP A 183 2.54 -2.59 -14.14
N GLU A 184 3.54 -1.70 -14.19
CA GLU A 184 3.99 -0.94 -13.03
C GLU A 184 2.90 -0.01 -12.50
N GLU A 185 2.29 0.82 -13.35
CA GLU A 185 1.20 1.73 -12.99
C GLU A 185 -0.02 0.99 -12.42
N VAL A 186 -0.37 -0.14 -13.04
CA VAL A 186 -1.50 -0.98 -12.60
C VAL A 186 -1.23 -1.57 -11.23
N ARG A 187 -0.03 -2.09 -10.96
CA ARG A 187 0.33 -2.63 -9.62
C ARG A 187 0.23 -1.55 -8.55
N GLY A 188 0.79 -0.36 -8.80
CA GLY A 188 0.71 0.76 -7.85
C GLY A 188 -0.73 1.16 -7.57
N THR A 189 -1.55 1.27 -8.62
CA THR A 189 -2.97 1.59 -8.52
C THR A 189 -3.76 0.54 -7.74
N VAL A 190 -3.56 -0.74 -8.06
CA VAL A 190 -4.20 -1.87 -7.37
C VAL A 190 -3.80 -1.93 -5.90
N ASP A 191 -2.52 -1.73 -5.57
CA ASP A 191 -2.05 -1.74 -4.19
C ASP A 191 -2.66 -0.59 -3.37
N SER A 192 -2.80 0.62 -3.94
CA SER A 192 -3.51 1.73 -3.29
C SER A 192 -4.99 1.42 -3.05
N ILE A 193 -5.68 0.82 -4.03
CA ILE A 193 -7.09 0.40 -3.88
C ILE A 193 -7.22 -0.69 -2.81
N LYS A 194 -6.32 -1.68 -2.80
CA LYS A 194 -6.27 -2.74 -1.79
C LYS A 194 -6.05 -2.17 -0.39
N ALA A 195 -5.08 -1.26 -0.25
CA ALA A 195 -4.81 -0.61 1.02
C ALA A 195 -6.05 0.12 1.55
N LYS A 196 -6.74 0.89 0.70
CA LYS A 196 -8.01 1.52 1.07
C LYS A 196 -9.07 0.49 1.51
N ASN A 197 -9.29 -0.55 0.71
CA ASN A 197 -10.28 -1.58 1.02
C ASN A 197 -10.01 -2.27 2.36
N GLU A 198 -8.74 -2.54 2.67
CA GLU A 198 -8.31 -3.11 3.95
C GLU A 198 -8.55 -2.15 5.12
N LEU A 199 -8.25 -0.85 4.95
CA LEU A 199 -8.54 0.17 5.96
C LEU A 199 -10.05 0.26 6.26
N VAL A 200 -10.89 0.27 5.21
CA VAL A 200 -12.34 0.29 5.35
C VAL A 200 -12.85 -1.00 6.01
N ALA A 201 -12.30 -2.17 5.63
CA ALA A 201 -12.63 -3.45 6.26
C ALA A 201 -12.27 -3.48 7.76
N ASN A 202 -11.24 -2.73 8.15
CA ASN A 202 -10.82 -2.53 9.54
C ASN A 202 -11.57 -1.39 10.26
N GLY A 203 -12.67 -0.90 9.67
CA GLY A 203 -13.57 0.08 10.30
C GLY A 203 -13.09 1.53 10.22
N LYS A 204 -12.07 1.82 9.41
CA LYS A 204 -11.64 3.20 9.17
C LYS A 204 -12.59 3.90 8.20
N ASN A 205 -12.89 5.16 8.47
CA ASN A 205 -13.61 6.02 7.54
C ASN A 205 -12.61 6.68 6.56
N VAL A 206 -12.31 5.99 5.46
CA VAL A 206 -11.43 6.51 4.39
C VAL A 206 -12.28 7.08 3.25
N THR A 207 -12.26 8.41 3.11
CA THR A 207 -13.02 9.13 2.08
C THR A 207 -12.20 9.37 0.81
N ALA A 208 -10.87 9.37 0.91
CA ALA A 208 -9.98 9.43 -0.24
C ALA A 208 -10.28 8.27 -1.22
N SER A 209 -10.19 8.52 -2.52
CA SER A 209 -10.38 7.52 -3.57
C SER A 209 -9.21 7.52 -4.53
N PHE A 210 -8.94 6.38 -5.14
CA PHE A 210 -7.89 6.25 -6.16
C PHE A 210 -8.50 6.01 -7.55
N PRO A 211 -7.84 6.41 -8.65
CA PRO A 211 -8.34 6.12 -9.99
C PRO A 211 -8.69 4.64 -10.19
N LEU A 212 -9.78 4.39 -10.91
CA LEU A 212 -10.27 3.04 -11.26
C LEU A 212 -10.70 2.16 -10.07
N GLU A 213 -10.85 2.73 -8.87
CA GLU A 213 -11.30 2.01 -7.67
C GLU A 213 -12.64 1.30 -7.88
N LYS A 214 -13.59 1.97 -8.53
CA LYS A 214 -14.92 1.40 -8.78
C LYS A 214 -14.82 0.21 -9.74
N GLU A 215 -14.09 0.37 -10.84
CA GLU A 215 -13.85 -0.65 -11.85
C GLU A 215 -13.19 -1.90 -11.24
N TYR A 216 -12.15 -1.70 -10.43
CA TYR A 216 -11.49 -2.77 -9.68
C TYR A 216 -12.49 -3.50 -8.78
N ASN A 217 -13.23 -2.77 -7.94
CA ASN A 217 -14.12 -3.34 -6.94
C ASN A 217 -15.31 -4.07 -7.57
N ASP A 218 -15.86 -3.55 -8.67
CA ASP A 218 -16.97 -4.20 -9.39
C ASP A 218 -16.49 -5.48 -10.09
N ALA A 219 -15.34 -5.44 -10.76
CA ALA A 219 -14.75 -6.60 -11.41
C ALA A 219 -14.39 -7.70 -10.40
N TYR A 220 -13.77 -7.33 -9.26
CA TYR A 220 -13.48 -8.24 -8.16
C TYR A 220 -14.75 -8.95 -7.67
N LYS A 221 -15.80 -8.18 -7.31
CA LYS A 221 -17.04 -8.72 -6.77
C LYS A 221 -17.75 -9.64 -7.77
N GLN A 222 -17.79 -9.25 -9.03
CA GLN A 222 -18.43 -10.03 -10.09
C GLN A 222 -17.68 -11.35 -10.32
N ALA A 223 -16.35 -11.32 -10.41
CA ALA A 223 -15.54 -12.53 -10.60
C ALA A 223 -15.68 -13.52 -9.44
N VAL A 224 -15.67 -13.04 -8.18
CA VAL A 224 -15.91 -13.87 -6.99
C VAL A 224 -17.30 -14.50 -7.02
N LYS A 225 -18.33 -13.73 -7.37
CA LYS A 225 -19.71 -14.21 -7.48
C LYS A 225 -19.84 -15.31 -8.54
N ASP A 226 -19.25 -15.09 -9.71
CA ASP A 226 -19.29 -16.06 -10.81
C ASP A 226 -18.49 -17.32 -10.50
N ALA A 227 -17.35 -17.20 -9.80
CA ALA A 227 -16.55 -18.32 -9.34
C ALA A 227 -17.34 -19.19 -8.35
N LYS A 228 -17.96 -18.60 -7.31
CA LYS A 228 -18.81 -19.33 -6.35
C LYS A 228 -20.00 -20.05 -7.00
N LYS A 229 -20.55 -19.48 -8.08
CA LYS A 229 -21.65 -20.10 -8.82
C LYS A 229 -21.19 -21.33 -9.61
N LYS A 230 -19.96 -21.29 -10.14
CA LYS A 230 -19.37 -22.40 -10.92
C LYS A 230 -18.83 -23.51 -10.03
N ASP A 231 -18.21 -23.13 -8.92
CA ASP A 231 -17.59 -24.03 -7.96
C ASP A 231 -17.81 -23.48 -6.53
N PRO A 232 -18.82 -24.02 -5.80
CA PRO A 232 -19.11 -23.61 -4.43
C PRO A 232 -18.04 -24.01 -3.40
N ASP A 233 -17.13 -24.94 -3.74
CA ASP A 233 -16.13 -25.49 -2.82
C ASP A 233 -14.80 -24.70 -2.84
N LEU A 234 -14.72 -23.63 -3.65
CA LEU A 234 -13.55 -22.75 -3.69
C LEU A 234 -13.28 -22.14 -2.32
N THR A 235 -12.01 -22.17 -1.90
CA THR A 235 -11.57 -21.54 -0.66
C THR A 235 -11.59 -20.02 -0.78
N ASP A 236 -11.64 -19.33 0.36
CA ASP A 236 -11.57 -17.86 0.38
C ASP A 236 -10.29 -17.32 -0.27
N GLU A 237 -9.18 -18.05 -0.17
CA GLU A 237 -7.93 -17.68 -0.82
C GLU A 237 -7.99 -17.79 -2.34
N GLN A 238 -8.61 -18.86 -2.87
CA GLN A 238 -8.82 -19.01 -4.31
C GLN A 238 -9.76 -17.93 -4.85
N LEU A 239 -10.84 -17.64 -4.13
CA LEU A 239 -11.79 -16.59 -4.49
C LEU A 239 -11.12 -15.21 -4.47
N ARG A 240 -10.29 -14.93 -3.46
CA ARG A 240 -9.48 -13.71 -3.40
C ARG A 240 -8.57 -13.60 -4.61
N ALA A 241 -7.81 -14.63 -4.96
CA ALA A 241 -6.93 -14.61 -6.12
C ALA A 241 -7.68 -14.37 -7.44
N ILE A 242 -8.87 -14.97 -7.61
CA ILE A 242 -9.74 -14.75 -8.77
C ILE A 242 -10.22 -13.28 -8.82
N GLY A 243 -10.69 -12.75 -7.69
CA GLY A 243 -11.13 -11.37 -7.58
C GLY A 243 -10.00 -10.38 -7.85
N GLU A 244 -8.82 -10.59 -7.24
CA GLU A 244 -7.63 -9.74 -7.42
C GLU A 244 -7.18 -9.72 -8.87
N LYS A 245 -7.17 -10.89 -9.54
CA LYS A 245 -6.88 -10.96 -10.97
C LYS A 245 -7.88 -10.17 -11.81
N ALA A 246 -9.17 -10.33 -11.56
CA ALA A 246 -10.20 -9.60 -12.31
C ALA A 246 -10.13 -8.09 -12.09
N GLY A 247 -9.85 -7.67 -10.84
CA GLY A 247 -9.61 -6.28 -10.50
C GLY A 247 -8.39 -5.70 -11.22
N TYR A 248 -7.27 -6.43 -11.22
CA TYR A 248 -6.06 -6.05 -11.96
C TYR A 248 -6.35 -5.88 -13.46
N ASP A 249 -7.02 -6.86 -14.07
CA ASP A 249 -7.35 -6.83 -15.50
C ASP A 249 -8.24 -5.61 -15.84
N ALA A 250 -9.18 -5.24 -14.95
CA ALA A 250 -10.03 -4.06 -15.13
C ALA A 250 -9.27 -2.74 -15.01
N VAL A 251 -8.30 -2.66 -14.09
CA VAL A 251 -7.42 -1.48 -13.97
C VAL A 251 -6.52 -1.35 -15.20
N LEU A 252 -5.94 -2.46 -15.67
CA LEU A 252 -5.13 -2.50 -16.89
C LEU A 252 -5.94 -2.05 -18.14
N ASP A 253 -7.20 -2.50 -18.26
CA ASP A 253 -8.10 -2.02 -19.31
C ASP A 253 -8.31 -0.50 -19.22
N GLY A 254 -8.51 0.05 -18.02
CA GLY A 254 -8.67 1.48 -17.82
C GLY A 254 -7.47 2.31 -18.29
N PHE A 255 -6.25 1.85 -18.03
CA PHE A 255 -5.04 2.48 -18.55
C PHE A 255 -4.90 2.34 -20.07
N LYS A 256 -5.18 1.16 -20.62
CA LYS A 256 -5.08 0.89 -22.07
C LYS A 256 -6.08 1.68 -22.91
N THR A 257 -7.28 1.90 -22.37
CA THR A 257 -8.38 2.55 -23.08
C THR A 257 -8.45 4.07 -22.86
N GLY A 258 -7.58 4.62 -22.01
CA GLY A 258 -7.57 6.06 -21.71
C GLY A 258 -8.68 6.51 -20.75
N LYS A 259 -9.28 5.61 -19.96
CA LYS A 259 -10.15 5.99 -18.83
C LYS A 259 -9.37 6.78 -17.77
N VAL A 260 -8.07 6.51 -17.68
CA VAL A 260 -7.09 7.35 -16.98
C VAL A 260 -6.08 7.85 -18.01
N VAL A 261 -5.81 9.14 -17.98
CA VAL A 261 -4.82 9.81 -18.83
C VAL A 261 -3.78 10.50 -17.97
N THR A 262 -2.62 10.80 -18.56
CA THR A 262 -1.56 11.54 -17.88
C THR A 262 -2.05 12.95 -17.50
N SER A 263 -1.68 13.40 -16.30
CA SER A 263 -2.09 14.73 -15.80
C SER A 263 -1.38 15.88 -16.51
N THR A 264 -0.23 15.63 -17.11
CA THR A 264 0.64 16.66 -17.70
C THR A 264 0.22 17.05 -19.11
N ASN A 265 -0.22 16.10 -19.93
CA ASN A 265 -0.54 16.34 -21.34
C ASN A 265 -1.81 15.64 -21.85
N GLY A 266 -2.52 14.89 -20.98
CA GLY A 266 -3.79 14.25 -21.33
C GLY A 266 -3.68 13.08 -22.30
N GLN A 267 -2.47 12.59 -22.58
CA GLN A 267 -2.26 11.40 -23.41
C GLN A 267 -2.72 10.14 -22.68
N THR A 268 -3.11 9.13 -23.45
CA THR A 268 -3.24 7.79 -22.88
C THR A 268 -1.86 7.28 -22.46
N TYR A 269 -1.80 6.44 -21.43
CA TYR A 269 -0.52 5.89 -20.96
C TYR A 269 0.23 5.09 -22.05
N PRO A 270 -0.42 4.29 -22.91
CA PRO A 270 0.25 3.65 -24.04
C PRO A 270 0.90 4.64 -25.02
N GLU A 271 0.24 5.76 -25.32
CA GLU A 271 0.79 6.81 -26.18
C GLU A 271 1.96 7.54 -25.51
N TYR A 272 1.81 7.86 -24.22
CA TYR A 272 2.83 8.55 -23.44
C TYR A 272 4.14 7.74 -23.38
N TYR A 273 4.08 6.48 -22.94
CA TYR A 273 5.27 5.62 -22.90
C TYR A 273 5.77 5.23 -24.29
N GLY A 274 4.86 5.04 -25.24
CA GLY A 274 5.24 4.78 -26.63
C GLY A 274 6.07 5.93 -27.20
N SER A 275 5.64 7.17 -26.97
CA SER A 275 6.37 8.37 -27.42
C SER A 275 7.73 8.53 -26.73
N ALA A 276 7.82 8.17 -25.45
CA ALA A 276 9.10 8.15 -24.73
C ALA A 276 10.08 7.14 -25.36
N TRP A 277 9.60 5.94 -25.68
CA TRP A 277 10.40 4.92 -26.37
C TRP A 277 10.80 5.39 -27.77
N ASP A 278 9.87 5.93 -28.56
CA ASP A 278 10.11 6.43 -29.92
C ASP A 278 11.18 7.55 -29.91
N SER A 279 11.19 8.39 -28.87
CA SER A 279 12.19 9.45 -28.70
C SER A 279 13.59 8.92 -28.36
N ALA A 280 13.69 7.76 -27.71
CA ALA A 280 14.95 7.10 -27.40
C ALA A 280 15.51 6.29 -28.58
N HIS A 281 14.69 6.01 -29.59
CA HIS A 281 15.04 5.19 -30.77
C HIS A 281 14.70 5.90 -32.10
N PRO A 282 15.44 6.97 -32.46
CA PRO A 282 15.22 7.72 -33.69
C PRO A 282 15.57 6.97 -34.98
#